data_AF-A0A0L8FVY8-F1
#
_entry.id   AF-A0A0L8FVY8-F1
#
_cell.length_a   1.000
_cell.length_b   1.000
_cell.length_c   1.000
_cell.angle_alpha   90.00
_cell.angle_beta   90.00
_cell.angle_gamma   90.00
#
_symmetry.space_group_name_H-M   'P 1'
#
loop_
_entity.id
_entity.type
_entity.pdbx_description
1 polymer ?
#
loop_
_entity_poly.entity_id
_entity_poly.type
_entity_poly.pdbx_seq_one_letter_code
_entity_poly.pdbx_strand_id
1 'polypeptide(L)'
;MSYLQTQTLSHAQKVRRLYKNGLRLMQSMYGTDRVEMRYWSVLLRAKFDEHKDEIDFRKSKELLMAGERKLWENQHPQPYMYAHSPGGICYGREVKLPDWILDTWTPQEKAQYPEYFARREIRKQEYIERWESKYGKTNNDAH
;
A
#
# COMPACT_ATOMS: atom_id res chain seq x y z
N MET A 1 -5.34 6.76 -3.39
CA MET A 1 -5.30 5.38 -3.92
C MET A 1 -6.71 4.82 -3.85
N SER A 2 -7.31 4.45 -4.98
CA SER A 2 -8.60 3.75 -4.97
C SER A 2 -8.40 2.36 -4.37
N TYR A 3 -9.18 2.01 -3.35
CA TYR A 3 -9.19 0.67 -2.76
C TYR A 3 -9.87 -0.37 -3.67
N LEU A 4 -10.45 0.08 -4.78
CA LEU A 4 -11.10 -0.74 -5.78
C LEU A 4 -10.05 -1.54 -6.57
N GLN A 5 -10.23 -2.85 -6.66
CA GLN A 5 -9.44 -3.72 -7.55
C GLN A 5 -9.78 -3.36 -8.99
N THR A 6 -8.90 -2.63 -9.67
CA THR A 6 -9.11 -2.19 -11.06
C THR A 6 -8.72 -3.26 -12.08
N GLN A 7 -7.93 -4.28 -11.68
CA GLN A 7 -7.39 -5.32 -12.56
C GLN A 7 -7.29 -6.66 -11.85
N THR A 8 -7.35 -7.76 -12.62
CA THR A 8 -7.10 -9.11 -12.11
C THR A 8 -5.60 -9.34 -11.89
N LEU A 9 -5.26 -10.14 -10.87
CA LEU A 9 -3.86 -10.42 -10.54
C LEU A 9 -3.28 -11.49 -11.44
N SER A 10 -2.12 -11.22 -12.03
CA SER A 10 -1.37 -12.20 -12.81
C SER A 10 -0.80 -13.30 -11.93
N HIS A 11 -0.52 -14.48 -12.50
CA HIS A 11 0.08 -15.59 -11.76
C HIS A 11 1.41 -15.19 -11.11
N ALA A 12 2.28 -14.49 -11.84
CA ALA A 12 3.54 -13.98 -11.30
C ALA A 12 3.35 -13.01 -10.11
N GLN A 13 2.33 -12.16 -10.13
CA GLN A 13 2.01 -11.29 -8.99
C GLN A 13 1.56 -12.10 -7.77
N LYS A 14 0.76 -13.15 -7.97
CA LYS A 14 0.33 -14.04 -6.88
C LYS A 14 1.52 -14.78 -6.26
N VAL A 15 2.42 -15.34 -7.09
CA VAL A 15 3.67 -15.98 -6.60
C VAL A 15 4.52 -15.00 -5.79
N ARG A 16 4.71 -13.76 -6.29
CA ARG A 16 5.48 -12.73 -5.55
C ARG A 16 4.83 -12.34 -4.22
N ARG A 17 3.50 -12.29 -4.16
CA ARG A 17 2.75 -12.06 -2.91
C ARG A 17 2.95 -13.22 -1.93
N LEU A 18 2.83 -14.46 -2.40
CA LEU A 18 3.09 -15.65 -1.61
C LEU A 18 4.52 -15.64 -1.04
N TYR A 19 5.52 -15.36 -1.89
CA TYR A 19 6.93 -15.26 -1.47
C TYR A 19 7.13 -14.16 -0.41
N LYS A 20 6.58 -12.96 -0.64
CA LYS A 20 6.62 -11.86 0.34
C LYS A 20 5.99 -12.28 1.67
N ASN A 21 4.83 -12.94 1.63
CA ASN A 21 4.15 -13.41 2.83
C ASN A 21 4.95 -14.50 3.55
N GLY A 22 5.59 -15.41 2.81
CA GLY A 22 6.51 -16.40 3.39
C GLY A 22 7.69 -15.76 4.13
N LEU A 23 8.29 -14.71 3.57
CA LEU A 23 9.34 -13.95 4.27
C LEU A 23 8.82 -13.22 5.51
N ARG A 24 7.60 -12.66 5.45
CA ARG A 24 6.95 -12.04 6.63
C ARG A 24 6.64 -13.07 7.72
N LEU A 25 6.32 -14.29 7.33
CA LEU A 25 6.16 -15.39 8.27
C LEU A 25 7.49 -15.72 8.95
N MET A 26 8.58 -15.86 8.20
CA MET A 26 9.92 -16.10 8.78
C MET A 26 10.33 -14.98 9.73
N GLN A 27 10.04 -13.73 9.39
CA GLN A 27 10.26 -12.59 10.27
C GLN A 27 9.40 -12.64 11.54
N SER A 28 8.18 -13.15 11.45
CA SER A 28 7.29 -13.27 12.63
C SER A 28 7.73 -14.42 13.53
N MET A 29 8.19 -15.53 12.95
CA MET A 29 8.64 -16.73 13.68
C MET A 29 10.01 -16.54 14.34
N TYR A 30 10.96 -15.98 13.61
CA TYR A 30 12.38 -15.90 14.02
C TYR A 30 12.87 -14.46 14.19
N GLY A 31 11.96 -13.48 14.27
CA GLY A 31 12.30 -12.05 14.25
C GLY A 31 13.24 -11.58 15.37
N THR A 32 13.37 -12.35 16.44
CA THR A 32 14.29 -12.09 17.55
C THR A 32 15.75 -12.31 17.15
N ASP A 33 16.04 -13.34 16.32
CA ASP A 33 17.39 -13.61 15.81
C ASP A 33 17.48 -13.40 14.29
N ARG A 34 18.26 -12.40 13.90
CA ARG A 34 18.47 -12.06 12.49
C ARG A 34 19.22 -13.13 11.71
N VAL A 35 20.12 -13.88 12.36
CA VAL A 35 20.92 -14.91 11.69
C VAL A 35 20.03 -16.09 11.34
N GLU A 36 19.26 -16.58 12.31
CA GLU A 36 18.28 -17.64 12.09
C GLU A 36 17.21 -17.23 11.06
N MET A 37 16.65 -16.02 11.18
CA MET A 37 15.70 -15.50 10.19
C MET A 37 16.29 -15.49 8.77
N ARG A 38 17.57 -15.09 8.63
CA ARG A 38 18.26 -15.07 7.34
C ARG A 38 18.45 -16.48 6.79
N TYR A 39 18.86 -17.43 7.62
CA TYR A 39 19.03 -18.82 7.23
C TYR A 39 17.74 -19.40 6.63
N TRP A 40 16.62 -19.29 7.37
CA TRP A 40 15.32 -19.77 6.89
C TRP A 40 14.82 -19.03 5.64
N SER A 41 15.08 -17.73 5.54
CA SER A 41 14.72 -16.94 4.35
C SER A 41 15.48 -17.39 3.09
N VAL A 42 16.75 -17.78 3.23
CA VAL A 42 17.54 -18.31 2.10
C VAL A 42 17.05 -19.69 1.69
N LEU A 43 16.74 -20.57 2.65
CA LEU A 43 16.13 -21.87 2.35
C LEU A 43 14.77 -21.73 1.67
N LEU A 44 13.95 -20.77 2.11
CA LEU A 44 12.69 -20.45 1.43
C LEU A 44 12.96 -20.01 0.00
N ARG A 45 13.94 -19.13 -0.22
CA ARG A 45 14.29 -18.66 -1.57
C ARG A 45 14.73 -19.80 -2.48
N ALA A 46 15.58 -20.71 -2.00
CA ALA A 46 16.02 -21.88 -2.76
C ALA A 46 14.82 -22.70 -3.27
N LYS A 47 13.81 -22.96 -2.43
CA LYS A 47 12.58 -23.68 -2.81
C LYS A 47 11.77 -22.98 -3.91
N PHE A 48 11.76 -21.64 -3.93
CA PHE A 48 11.11 -20.89 -5.01
C PHE A 48 11.94 -20.91 -6.30
N ASP A 49 13.27 -20.87 -6.18
CA ASP A 49 14.16 -20.92 -7.33
C ASP A 49 14.16 -22.31 -8.00
N GLU A 50 13.97 -23.41 -7.25
CA GLU A 50 13.80 -24.78 -7.78
C GLU A 50 12.68 -24.91 -8.83
N HIS A 51 11.59 -24.16 -8.66
CA HIS A 51 10.41 -24.20 -9.54
C HIS A 51 10.22 -22.93 -10.38
N LYS A 52 11.27 -22.13 -10.54
CA LYS A 52 11.21 -20.83 -11.24
C LYS A 52 10.97 -21.00 -12.74
N ASP A 53 11.58 -22.01 -13.34
CA ASP A 53 11.60 -22.22 -14.80
C ASP A 53 10.56 -23.28 -15.25
N GLU A 54 9.52 -23.52 -14.44
CA GLU A 54 8.43 -24.44 -14.78
C GLU A 54 7.55 -23.88 -15.91
N ILE A 55 7.46 -24.61 -17.03
CA ILE A 55 6.73 -24.19 -18.23
C ILE A 55 5.23 -24.53 -18.13
N ASP A 56 4.88 -25.65 -17.49
CA ASP A 56 3.49 -26.08 -17.39
C ASP A 56 2.71 -25.24 -16.36
N PHE A 57 1.79 -24.43 -16.87
CA PHE A 57 0.94 -23.55 -16.07
C PHE A 57 0.03 -24.30 -15.09
N ARG A 58 -0.40 -25.54 -15.41
CA ARG A 58 -1.25 -26.32 -14.49
C ARG A 58 -0.46 -26.67 -13.24
N LYS A 59 0.74 -27.20 -13.42
CA LYS A 59 1.69 -27.49 -12.34
C LYS A 59 2.06 -26.24 -11.55
N SER A 60 2.36 -25.11 -12.21
CA SER A 60 2.65 -23.85 -11.51
C SER A 60 1.49 -23.38 -10.63
N LYS A 61 0.24 -23.55 -11.10
CA LYS A 61 -0.96 -23.21 -10.31
C LYS A 61 -1.14 -24.15 -9.13
N GLU A 62 -0.92 -25.45 -9.30
CA GLU A 62 -0.99 -26.43 -8.21
C GLU A 62 0.06 -26.14 -7.13
N LEU A 63 1.30 -25.85 -7.53
CA LEU A 63 2.39 -25.44 -6.62
C LEU A 63 2.03 -24.17 -5.84
N LEU A 64 1.42 -23.19 -6.50
CA LEU A 64 0.96 -21.97 -5.85
C LEU A 64 -0.10 -22.29 -4.79
N MET A 65 -1.12 -23.09 -5.13
CA MET A 65 -2.18 -23.47 -4.20
C MET A 65 -1.64 -24.27 -3.01
N ALA A 66 -0.68 -25.17 -3.25
CA ALA A 66 -0.01 -25.92 -2.20
C ALA A 66 0.82 -25.00 -1.29
N GLY A 67 1.52 -24.03 -1.87
CA GLY A 67 2.28 -23.03 -1.12
C GLY A 67 1.39 -22.12 -0.28
N GLU A 68 0.24 -21.69 -0.80
CA GLU A 68 -0.76 -20.92 -0.05
C GLU A 68 -1.35 -21.73 1.11
N ARG A 69 -1.67 -23.01 0.90
CA ARG A 69 -2.14 -23.90 1.96
C ARG A 69 -1.09 -24.07 3.06
N LYS A 70 0.16 -24.33 2.68
CA LYS A 70 1.27 -24.45 3.64
C LYS A 70 1.50 -23.16 4.41
N LEU A 71 1.41 -22.01 3.73
CA LEU A 71 1.50 -20.72 4.39
C LEU A 71 0.39 -20.55 5.42
N TRP A 72 -0.86 -20.92 5.09
CA TRP A 72 -2.02 -20.85 5.97
C TRP A 72 -1.87 -21.73 7.22
N GLU A 73 -1.44 -22.97 7.05
CA GLU A 73 -1.25 -23.92 8.16
C GLU A 73 -0.17 -23.46 9.16
N ASN A 74 0.86 -22.76 8.67
CA ASN A 74 2.01 -22.35 9.47
C ASN A 74 1.94 -20.89 9.92
N GLN A 75 0.79 -20.20 9.83
CA GLN A 75 0.73 -18.76 10.16
C GLN A 75 1.03 -18.51 11.65
N HIS A 76 1.79 -17.44 11.91
CA HIS A 76 2.00 -16.96 13.28
C HIS A 76 0.67 -16.41 13.83
N PRO A 77 0.24 -16.78 15.05
CA PRO A 77 -0.99 -16.26 15.66
C PRO A 77 -1.02 -14.72 15.77
N GLN A 78 0.14 -14.11 15.99
CA GLN A 78 0.31 -12.66 16.06
C GLN A 78 1.43 -12.20 15.10
N PRO A 79 1.17 -12.00 13.81
CA PRO A 79 2.21 -11.66 12.85
C PRO A 79 2.85 -10.30 13.16
N TYR A 80 4.11 -10.14 12.78
CA TYR A 80 4.79 -8.85 12.89
C TYR A 80 4.17 -7.83 11.93
N MET A 81 3.70 -6.71 12.48
CA MET A 81 3.11 -5.59 11.73
C MET A 81 3.94 -4.33 11.95
N TYR A 82 4.17 -3.57 10.88
CA TYR A 82 4.85 -2.28 11.02
C TYR A 82 3.94 -1.27 11.70
N ALA A 83 4.53 -0.39 12.51
CA ALA A 83 3.80 0.56 13.34
C ALA A 83 2.68 1.32 12.59
N HIS A 84 2.99 1.89 11.42
CA HIS A 84 2.04 2.69 10.64
C HIS A 84 1.31 1.90 9.53
N SER A 85 1.58 0.61 9.37
CA SER A 85 0.84 -0.22 8.42
C SER A 85 -0.55 -0.56 8.96
N PRO A 86 -1.56 -0.85 8.11
CA PRO A 86 -2.86 -1.31 8.58
C PRO A 86 -2.73 -2.50 9.54
N GLY A 87 -3.30 -2.41 10.74
CA GLY A 87 -3.16 -3.42 11.80
C GLY A 87 -1.93 -3.24 12.70
N GLY A 88 -1.10 -2.21 12.47
CA GLY A 88 -0.01 -1.83 13.36
C GLY A 88 -0.45 -0.93 14.53
N ILE A 89 0.38 -0.85 15.56
CA ILE A 89 0.08 -0.13 16.82
C ILE A 89 -0.07 1.39 16.65
N CYS A 90 0.50 1.97 15.59
CA CYS A 90 0.42 3.40 15.27
C CYS A 90 -0.44 3.66 14.03
N TYR A 91 -1.20 2.68 13.55
CA TYR A 91 -2.06 2.86 12.38
C TYR A 91 -3.19 3.84 12.70
N GLY A 92 -3.32 4.88 11.88
CA GLY A 92 -4.34 5.92 12.08
C GLY A 92 -4.15 6.77 13.34
N ARG A 93 -2.98 6.71 13.99
CA ARG A 93 -2.71 7.50 15.21
C ARG A 93 -2.75 9.01 14.94
N GLU A 94 -2.24 9.44 13.80
CA GLU A 94 -2.26 10.83 13.38
C GLU A 94 -3.45 11.07 12.45
N VAL A 95 -4.38 11.93 12.88
CA VAL A 95 -5.51 12.35 12.04
C VAL A 95 -5.04 13.47 11.13
N LYS A 96 -4.96 13.20 9.82
CA LYS A 96 -4.67 14.24 8.83
C LYS A 96 -5.96 14.98 8.49
N LEU A 97 -6.05 16.21 8.98
CA LEU A 97 -7.13 17.14 8.64
C LEU A 97 -7.06 17.49 7.14
N PRO A 98 -8.21 17.54 6.44
CA PRO A 98 -8.22 17.96 5.04
C PRO A 98 -7.91 19.46 4.89
N ASP A 99 -7.26 19.83 3.79
CA ASP A 99 -6.75 21.19 3.54
C ASP A 99 -7.86 22.26 3.55
N TRP A 100 -9.05 21.92 3.06
CA TRP A 100 -10.18 22.87 2.95
C TRP A 100 -10.65 23.42 4.31
N ILE A 101 -10.26 22.80 5.43
CA ILE A 101 -10.55 23.34 6.77
C ILE A 101 -9.88 24.72 6.97
N LEU A 102 -8.74 24.99 6.33
CA LEU A 102 -8.09 26.30 6.42
C LEU A 102 -8.91 27.42 5.74
N ASP A 103 -9.91 27.07 4.93
CA ASP A 103 -10.83 28.05 4.35
C ASP A 103 -11.85 28.56 5.36
N THR A 104 -12.19 27.75 6.37
CA THR A 104 -13.16 28.13 7.40
C THR A 104 -12.58 29.07 8.46
N TRP A 105 -11.27 29.31 8.46
CA TRP A 105 -10.60 30.20 9.41
C TRP A 105 -11.06 31.65 9.26
N THR A 106 -11.12 32.37 10.37
CA THR A 106 -11.46 33.80 10.41
C THR A 106 -10.35 34.65 9.77
N PRO A 107 -10.66 35.85 9.24
CA PRO A 107 -9.66 36.73 8.65
C PRO A 107 -8.51 37.08 9.59
N GLN A 108 -8.79 37.19 10.89
CA GLN A 108 -7.79 37.49 11.93
C GLN A 108 -6.77 36.34 12.07
N GLU A 109 -7.24 35.09 12.10
CA GLU A 109 -6.37 33.90 12.14
C GLU A 109 -5.56 33.75 10.84
N LYS A 110 -6.15 34.10 9.69
CA LYS A 110 -5.44 34.10 8.41
C LYS A 110 -4.37 35.19 8.34
N ALA A 111 -4.63 36.36 8.91
CA ALA A 111 -3.70 37.48 8.94
C ALA A 111 -2.42 37.18 9.73
N GLN A 112 -2.44 36.18 10.63
CA GLN A 112 -1.23 35.70 11.31
C GLN A 112 -0.21 35.05 10.36
N TYR A 113 -0.67 34.49 9.23
CA TYR A 113 0.18 33.75 8.28
C TYR A 113 0.03 34.27 6.84
N PRO A 114 0.38 35.55 6.58
CA PRO A 114 0.06 36.21 5.30
C PRO A 114 0.74 35.54 4.10
N GLU A 115 2.02 35.17 4.22
CA GLU A 115 2.76 34.52 3.12
C GLU A 115 2.26 33.10 2.81
N TYR A 116 1.73 32.39 3.81
CA TYR A 116 1.18 31.06 3.61
C TYR A 116 -0.14 31.14 2.83
N PHE A 117 -1.05 32.02 3.24
CA PHE A 117 -2.34 32.18 2.57
C PHE A 117 -2.20 32.80 1.17
N ALA A 118 -1.27 33.74 0.95
CA ALA A 118 -0.98 34.26 -0.39
C ALA A 118 -0.54 33.15 -1.36
N ARG A 119 0.37 32.27 -0.94
CA ARG A 119 0.80 31.10 -1.75
C ARG A 119 -0.32 30.08 -1.95
N ARG A 120 -1.21 29.92 -0.97
CA ARG A 120 -2.33 28.98 -1.04
C ARG A 120 -3.35 29.41 -2.09
N GLU A 121 -3.66 30.70 -2.20
CA GLU A 121 -4.59 31.19 -3.23
C GLU A 121 -4.06 30.97 -4.65
N ILE A 122 -2.77 31.16 -4.87
CA ILE A 122 -2.12 30.83 -6.16
C ILE A 122 -2.31 29.34 -6.49
N ARG A 123 -2.05 28.44 -5.52
CA ARG A 123 -2.23 27.00 -5.73
C ARG A 123 -3.67 26.58 -5.99
N LYS A 124 -4.65 27.27 -5.42
CA LYS A 124 -6.07 27.01 -5.72
C LYS A 124 -6.41 27.39 -7.15
N GLN A 125 -5.91 28.53 -7.63
CA GLN A 125 -6.06 28.93 -9.03
C GLN A 125 -5.43 27.90 -9.97
N GLU A 126 -4.19 27.49 -9.71
CA GLU A 126 -3.52 26.43 -10.47
C GLU A 126 -4.31 25.11 -10.48
N TYR A 127 -4.95 24.76 -9.36
CA TYR A 127 -5.79 23.55 -9.28
C TYR A 127 -7.02 23.66 -10.19
N ILE A 128 -7.71 24.80 -10.19
CA ILE A 128 -8.87 25.06 -11.04
C ILE A 128 -8.46 25.02 -12.52
N GLU A 129 -7.37 25.70 -12.89
CA GLU A 129 -6.86 25.69 -14.27
C GLU A 129 -6.52 24.27 -14.76
N ARG A 130 -5.85 23.47 -13.91
CA ARG A 130 -5.54 22.06 -14.22
C ARG A 130 -6.81 21.21 -14.34
N TRP A 131 -7.81 21.48 -13.51
CA TRP A 131 -9.09 20.78 -13.54
C TRP A 131 -9.84 21.08 -14.84
N GLU A 132 -10.00 22.35 -15.18
CA GLU A 132 -10.64 22.80 -16.42
C GLU A 132 -9.91 22.28 -17.66
N SER A 133 -8.57 22.26 -17.64
CA SER A 133 -7.78 21.69 -18.73
C SER A 133 -8.00 20.19 -18.92
N LYS A 134 -8.15 19.44 -17.82
CA LYS A 134 -8.27 17.97 -17.86
C LYS A 134 -9.67 17.48 -18.18
N TYR A 135 -10.69 18.15 -17.65
CA TYR A 135 -12.08 17.70 -17.72
C TYR A 135 -12.98 18.62 -18.56
N GLY A 136 -12.44 19.74 -19.05
CA GLY A 136 -13.21 20.79 -19.71
C GLY A 136 -13.90 21.70 -18.70
N LYS A 137 -14.33 22.88 -19.17
CA LYS A 137 -15.27 23.71 -18.42
C LYS A 137 -16.63 23.03 -18.43
N THR A 138 -17.31 22.97 -17.29
CA THR A 138 -18.70 22.52 -17.24
C THR A 138 -19.55 23.52 -18.03
N ASN A 139 -20.20 23.08 -19.11
CA ASN A 139 -21.20 23.91 -19.79
C ASN A 139 -22.31 24.21 -18.77
N ASN A 140 -22.43 25.48 -18.37
CA ASN A 140 -23.41 25.94 -17.41
C ASN A 140 -24.79 26.18 -18.06
N ASP A 141 -25.12 25.44 -19.12
CA ASP A 141 -26.37 25.56 -19.89
C ASP A 141 -27.47 24.62 -19.36
N ALA A 142 -27.55 24.46 -18.04
CA ALA A 142 -28.65 23.73 -17.40
C ALA A 142 -29.15 24.54 -16.20
N HIS A 143 -30.22 25.29 -16.49
CA HIS A 143 -31.11 26.09 -15.64
C HIS A 143 -30.81 27.58 -15.52
#